data_AF-A0A317IXG5-F1
#
_entry.id   AF-A0A317IXG5-F1
#
_cell.length_a   1.000
_cell.length_b   1.000
_cell.length_c   1.000
_cell.angle_alpha   90.00
_cell.angle_beta   90.00
_cell.angle_gamma   90.00
#
_symmetry.space_group_name_H-M   'P 1'
#
loop_
_entity.id
_entity.type
_entity.pdbx_description
1 polymer ?
#
loop_
_entity_poly.entity_id
_entity_poly.type
_entity_poly.pdbx_seq_one_letter_code
_entity_poly.pdbx_strand_id
1 'polypeptide(L)'
;MPPRVAQIEAELRLAARSQNFEDVQRLVMDFCEAVESHVRRLHSNDPSIPEIAAMVQEVLRWTTSVVRSGRENTFCELQRLPKVKGYFPARETSTLQLDV
;
A
#
# COMPACT_ATOMS: atom_id res chain seq x y z
N MET A 1 7.51 -11.31 15.83
CA MET A 1 6.96 -10.00 15.40
C MET A 1 6.26 -9.32 16.57
N PRO A 2 6.46 -8.01 16.80
CA PRO A 2 5.84 -7.30 17.91
C PRO A 2 4.31 -7.27 17.78
N PRO A 3 3.54 -7.44 18.88
CA PRO A 3 2.07 -7.44 18.83
C PRO A 3 1.48 -6.18 18.17
N ARG A 4 2.11 -5.02 18.42
CA ARG A 4 1.69 -3.73 17.85
C ARG A 4 1.87 -3.67 16.32
N VAL A 5 2.95 -4.23 15.78
CA VAL A 5 3.20 -4.24 14.33
C VAL A 5 2.17 -5.13 13.63
N ALA A 6 1.87 -6.30 14.21
CA ALA A 6 0.89 -7.22 13.66
C ALA A 6 -0.53 -6.65 13.68
N GLN A 7 -0.88 -5.89 14.73
CA GLN A 7 -2.16 -5.19 14.79
C GLN A 7 -2.28 -4.14 13.67
N ILE A 8 -1.27 -3.27 13.51
CA ILE A 8 -1.30 -2.22 12.48
C ILE A 8 -1.34 -2.83 11.08
N GLU A 9 -0.61 -3.93 10.83
CA GLU A 9 -0.69 -4.66 9.56
C GLU A 9 -2.11 -5.15 9.27
N ALA A 10 -2.80 -5.72 10.27
CA ALA A 10 -4.16 -6.20 10.11
C ALA A 10 -5.14 -5.05 9.81
N GLU A 11 -5.02 -3.93 10.53
CA GLU A 11 -5.81 -2.72 10.30
C GLU A 11 -5.54 -2.14 8.90
N LEU A 12 -4.27 -2.11 8.47
CA LEU A 12 -3.88 -1.65 7.14
C LEU A 12 -4.49 -2.53 6.05
N ARG A 13 -4.44 -3.85 6.21
CA ARG A 13 -5.05 -4.78 5.25
C ARG A 13 -6.56 -4.60 5.17
N LEU A 14 -7.22 -4.34 6.29
CA LEU A 14 -8.66 -4.05 6.33
C LEU A 14 -8.97 -2.74 5.60
N ALA A 15 -8.26 -1.65 5.93
CA ALA A 15 -8.46 -0.35 5.31
C ALA A 15 -8.23 -0.40 3.79
N ALA A 16 -7.20 -1.12 3.33
CA ALA A 16 -6.92 -1.30 1.91
C ALA A 16 -8.04 -2.05 1.18
N ARG A 17 -8.57 -3.12 1.77
CA ARG A 17 -9.70 -3.88 1.20
C ARG A 17 -10.99 -3.05 1.17
N SER A 18 -11.22 -2.26 2.22
CA SER A 18 -12.36 -1.36 2.32
C SER A 18 -12.20 -0.07 1.50
N GLN A 19 -11.08 0.09 0.77
CA GLN A 19 -10.77 1.27 -0.04
C GLN A 19 -10.81 2.59 0.73
N ASN A 20 -10.57 2.56 2.04
CA ASN A 20 -10.46 3.75 2.85
C ASN A 20 -9.06 4.32 2.72
N PHE A 21 -8.84 5.11 1.66
CA PHE A 21 -7.50 5.59 1.27
C PHE A 21 -6.85 6.51 2.31
N GLU A 22 -7.65 7.26 3.07
CA GLU A 22 -7.16 8.13 4.14
C GLU A 22 -6.56 7.29 5.27
N ASP A 23 -7.30 6.27 5.73
CA ASP A 23 -6.80 5.34 6.74
C ASP A 23 -5.62 4.52 6.23
N VAL A 24 -5.60 4.12 4.96
CA VAL A 24 -4.43 3.43 4.37
C VAL A 24 -3.17 4.29 4.47
N GLN A 25 -3.25 5.58 4.12
CA GLN A 25 -2.09 6.46 4.19
C GLN A 25 -1.58 6.60 5.62
N ARG A 26 -2.48 6.83 6.58
CA ARG A 26 -2.14 6.92 8.00
C ARG A 26 -1.52 5.62 8.52
N LEU A 27 -2.15 4.49 8.24
CA LEU A 27 -1.71 3.18 8.75
C LEU A 27 -0.40 2.70 8.13
N VAL A 28 -0.07 3.09 6.89
CA VAL A 28 1.27 2.82 6.31
C VAL A 28 2.35 3.56 7.10
N MET A 29 2.13 4.82 7.47
CA MET A 29 3.08 5.58 8.28
C MET A 29 3.22 4.97 9.67
N ASP A 30 2.10 4.69 10.34
CA ASP A 30 2.07 4.04 11.66
C ASP A 30 2.80 2.69 11.65
N PHE A 31 2.64 1.91 10.58
CA PHE A 31 3.29 0.62 10.39
C PHE A 31 4.80 0.78 10.25
N CYS A 32 5.26 1.68 9.37
CA CYS A 32 6.68 1.95 9.17
C CYS A 32 7.36 2.45 10.44
N GLU A 33 6.73 3.37 11.18
CA GLU A 33 7.24 3.87 12.46
C GLU A 33 7.32 2.78 13.53
N ALA A 34 6.31 1.91 13.60
CA ALA A 34 6.29 0.80 14.55
C ALA A 34 7.39 -0.24 14.24
N VAL A 35 7.62 -0.53 12.95
CA VAL A 35 8.71 -1.41 12.52
C VAL A 35 10.07 -0.77 12.77
N GLU A 36 10.25 0.50 12.44
CA GLU A 36 11.49 1.22 12.70
C GLU A 36 11.82 1.24 14.20
N SER A 37 10.83 1.55 15.05
CA SER A 37 10.98 1.52 16.50
C SER A 37 11.41 0.14 17.01
N HIS A 38 10.91 -0.93 16.37
CA HIS A 38 11.31 -2.29 16.70
C HIS A 38 12.75 -2.59 16.27
N VAL A 39 13.10 -2.27 15.02
CA VAL A 39 14.45 -2.52 14.46
C VAL A 39 15.52 -1.73 15.21
N ARG A 40 15.24 -0.49 15.62
CA ARG A 40 16.17 0.33 16.43
C ARG A 40 16.53 -0.30 17.79
N ARG A 41 15.71 -1.22 18.31
CA ARG A 41 15.99 -1.95 19.56
C ARG A 41 16.85 -3.20 19.34
N LEU A 42 17.02 -3.62 18.09
CA LEU A 42 17.86 -4.74 17.71
C LEU A 42 19.31 -4.27 17.55
N HIS A 43 20.25 -5.21 17.68
CA HIS A 43 21.63 -4.92 17.34
C HIS A 43 21.80 -4.83 15.81
N SER A 44 22.75 -4.03 15.33
CA SER A 44 22.89 -3.75 13.89
C SER A 44 23.14 -4.98 13.01
N ASN A 45 23.63 -6.09 13.59
CA ASN A 45 23.85 -7.37 12.93
C ASN A 45 22.81 -8.43 13.32
N ASP A 46 21.62 -8.02 13.75
CA ASP A 46 20.57 -8.95 14.14
C ASP A 46 20.06 -9.73 12.92
N PRO A 47 20.11 -11.09 12.95
CA PRO A 47 19.73 -11.91 11.81
C PRO A 47 18.24 -11.78 11.45
N SER A 48 17.41 -11.20 12.33
CA SER A 48 16.01 -10.93 12.03
C SER A 48 15.78 -9.66 11.19
N ILE A 49 16.77 -8.77 11.05
CA ILE A 49 16.63 -7.52 10.28
C ILE A 49 16.27 -7.78 8.80
N PRO A 50 16.94 -8.69 8.07
CA PRO A 50 16.57 -9.03 6.71
C PRO A 50 15.14 -9.59 6.59
N GLU A 51 14.70 -10.39 7.57
CA GLU A 51 13.35 -10.96 7.60
C GLU A 51 12.30 -9.87 7.81
N ILE A 52 12.56 -8.92 8.72
CA ILE A 52 11.70 -7.76 8.95
C ILE A 52 11.61 -6.89 7.69
N ALA A 53 12.74 -6.65 7.00
CA ALA A 53 12.76 -5.88 5.77
C ALA A 53 11.94 -6.54 4.66
N ALA A 54 12.07 -7.86 4.48
CA ALA A 54 11.29 -8.62 3.52
C ALA A 54 9.78 -8.54 3.81
N MET A 55 9.40 -8.66 5.09
CA MET A 55 8.02 -8.53 5.53
C MET A 55 7.45 -7.13 5.27
N VAL A 56 8.19 -6.07 5.58
CA VAL A 56 7.79 -4.69 5.26
C VAL A 56 7.56 -4.52 3.76
N GLN A 57 8.51 -5.00 2.96
CA GLN A 57 8.41 -4.92 1.50
C GLN A 57 7.17 -5.66 0.97
N GLU A 58 6.86 -6.83 1.52
CA GLU A 58 5.68 -7.59 1.16
C GLU A 58 4.39 -6.83 1.48
N VAL A 59 4.25 -6.30 2.70
CA VAL A 59 3.06 -5.56 3.15
C VAL A 59 2.85 -4.31 2.29
N LEU A 60 3.90 -3.53 2.03
CA LEU A 60 3.81 -2.32 1.22
C LEU A 60 3.48 -2.63 -0.25
N ARG A 61 4.10 -3.66 -0.82
CA ARG A 61 3.82 -4.10 -2.19
C ARG A 61 2.39 -4.57 -2.34
N TRP A 62 1.91 -5.38 -1.41
CA TRP A 62 0.53 -5.85 -1.40
C TRP A 62 -0.47 -4.69 -1.28
N THR A 63 -0.22 -3.76 -0.34
CA THR A 63 -1.07 -2.58 -0.11
C THR A 63 -1.14 -1.72 -1.37
N THR A 64 0.01 -1.46 -2.00
CA THR A 64 0.09 -0.71 -3.26
C THR A 64 -0.73 -1.38 -4.36
N SER A 65 -0.62 -2.70 -4.49
CA SER A 65 -1.40 -3.46 -5.48
C SER A 65 -2.90 -3.30 -5.25
N VAL A 66 -3.37 -3.47 -4.01
CA VAL A 66 -4.79 -3.39 -3.67
C VAL A 66 -5.34 -1.98 -3.89
N VAL A 67 -4.62 -0.95 -3.44
CA VAL A 67 -5.01 0.45 -3.65
C VAL A 67 -5.08 0.79 -5.13
N ARG A 68 -4.07 0.37 -5.92
CA ARG A 68 -4.05 0.61 -7.36
C ARG A 68 -5.25 -0.04 -8.04
N SER A 69 -5.49 -1.32 -7.78
CA SER A 69 -6.65 -2.04 -8.34
C SER A 69 -7.98 -1.41 -7.92
N GLY A 70 -8.09 -0.97 -6.66
CA GLY A 70 -9.28 -0.26 -6.16
C GLY A 70 -9.54 1.02 -6.93
N ARG A 71 -8.51 1.87 -7.08
CA ARG A 71 -8.60 3.12 -7.84
C ARG A 71 -8.93 2.89 -9.31
N GLU A 72 -8.36 1.86 -9.93
CA GLU A 72 -8.67 1.49 -11.30
C GLU A 72 -10.12 1.03 -11.46
N ASN A 73 -10.64 0.24 -10.51
CA ASN A 73 -12.05 -0.13 -10.50
C ASN A 73 -12.97 1.08 -10.36
N THR A 74 -12.70 1.97 -9.39
CA THR A 74 -13.46 3.21 -9.21
C THR A 74 -13.43 4.07 -10.47
N PHE A 75 -12.28 4.19 -11.13
CA PHE A 75 -12.16 4.93 -12.39
C PHE A 75 -13.00 4.30 -13.51
N CYS A 76 -12.95 2.98 -13.68
CA CYS A 76 -13.77 2.27 -14.65
C CYS A 76 -15.28 2.44 -14.37
N GLU A 77 -15.69 2.41 -13.10
CA GLU A 77 -17.08 2.67 -12.71
C GLU A 77 -17.51 4.11 -13.03
N LEU A 78 -16.65 5.10 -12.75
CA LEU A 78 -16.90 6.49 -13.10
C LEU A 78 -17.02 6.68 -14.62
N GLN A 79 -16.18 6.03 -15.43
CA GLN A 79 -16.29 6.11 -16.90
C GLN A 79 -17.59 5.51 -17.47
N ARG A 80 -18.23 4.57 -16.75
CA ARG A 80 -19.53 4.01 -17.14
C ARG A 80 -20.69 4.98 -16.91
N LEU A 81 -20.51 6.01 -16.10
CA LEU A 81 -21.54 7.02 -15.86
C LEU A 81 -21.65 7.98 -17.05
N PRO A 82 -22.81 8.05 -17.75
CA PRO A 82 -22.94 8.80 -19.00
C PRO A 82 -22.58 10.29 -18.89
N LYS A 83 -22.83 10.90 -17.71
CA LYS A 83 -22.62 12.33 -17.47
C LYS A 83 -21.16 12.74 -17.25
N VAL A 84 -20.25 11.80 -16.98
CA VAL A 84 -18.84 12.09 -16.69
C VAL A 84 -17.88 11.58 -17.77
N LYS A 85 -18.38 10.87 -18.78
CA LYS A 85 -17.59 10.31 -19.88
C LYS A 85 -16.77 11.36 -20.64
N GLY A 86 -17.24 12.61 -20.71
CA GLY A 86 -16.52 13.72 -21.35
C GLY A 86 -15.42 14.37 -20.50
N TYR A 87 -15.36 14.08 -19.20
CA TYR A 87 -14.39 14.67 -18.27
C TYR A 87 -13.19 13.76 -17.99
N PHE A 88 -13.29 12.47 -18.35
CA PHE A 88 -12.20 11.52 -18.20
C PHE A 88 -11.61 11.18 -19.58
N PRO A 89 -10.37 11.58 -19.89
CA PRO A 89 -9.73 11.14 -21.13
C PRO A 89 -9.67 9.61 -21.14
N ALA A 90 -9.88 9.01 -22.32
CA ALA A 90 -9.58 7.60 -22.51
C ALA A 90 -8.12 7.38 -22.12
N ARG A 91 -7.85 6.41 -21.25
CA ARG A 91 -6.49 6.08 -20.82
C ARG A 91 -5.73 5.66 -22.08
N GLU A 92 -4.90 6.54 -22.63
CA GLU A 92 -3.85 6.11 -23.54
C GLU A 92 -2.96 5.19 -22.72
N THR A 93 -2.86 3.93 -23.13
CA THR A 93 -1.88 2.98 -22.63
C THR A 93 -0.49 3.49 -23.02
N SER A 94 0.02 4.49 -22.29
CA SER A 94 1.43 4.82 -22.30
C SER A 94 2.15 3.69 -21.57
N THR A 95 2.59 2.70 -22.35
CA THR A 95 3.73 1.86 -22.00
C THR A 95 4.92 2.79 -21.75
N LEU A 96 5.11 3.19 -20.49
CA LEU A 96 6.38 3.72 -20.02
C LEU A 96 7.38 2.56 -20.10
N GLN A 97 8.08 2.46 -21.23
CA GLN A 97 9.37 1.80 -21.28
C GLN A 97 10.28 2.60 -20.34
N LEU A 98 10.66 2.00 -19.23
CA LEU A 98 11.80 2.45 -18.45
C LEU A 98 13.04 1.98 -19.22
N ASP A 99 13.70 2.91 -19.90
CA ASP A 99 15.08 2.71 -20.34
C ASP A 99 15.95 2.54 -19.09
N VAL A 100 16.55 1.35 -18.97
CA VAL A 100 17.64 1.02 -18.04
C VAL A 100 18.92 0.92 -18.86
#